data_AF-A0A925QLV4-F1
#
_entry.id   AF-A0A925QLV4-F1
#
_cell.length_a   1.000
_cell.length_b   1.000
_cell.length_c   1.000
_cell.angle_alpha   90.00
_cell.angle_beta   90.00
_cell.angle_gamma   90.00
#
_symmetry.space_group_name_H-M   'P 1'
#
loop_
_entity.id
_entity.type
_entity.pdbx_description
1 polymer ?
#
loop_
_entity_poly.entity_id
_entity_poly.type
_entity_poly.pdbx_seq_one_letter_code
_entity_poly.pdbx_strand_id
1 'polypeptide(L)'
;MPPSLSLVTPQQLVFSEPLALRSGASLADYHLAYETYGSLNAERNNAVLVCHALNASHHVAGVHADGARGWWDNLVGPGKPLDTDRFFVIGVNNLGSCFGSTGPADLRPGDGGPRRAWGADFPVVTVEDWVDAQARLVQRLGITQLAAVVGGSLGGMQALA
;
A
#
# COMPACT_ATOMS: atom_id res chain seq x y z
N MET A 1 9.31 -13.14 23.45
CA MET A 1 8.88 -12.71 22.10
C MET A 1 10.00 -11.90 21.49
N PRO A 2 10.31 -12.04 20.18
CA PRO A 2 11.24 -11.13 19.51
C PRO A 2 10.73 -9.69 19.63
N PRO A 3 11.61 -8.68 19.69
CA PRO A 3 11.19 -7.29 19.82
C PRO A 3 10.29 -6.90 18.65
N SER A 4 9.19 -6.22 18.98
CA SER A 4 8.35 -5.55 18.00
C SER A 4 9.15 -4.46 17.30
N LEU A 5 8.84 -4.18 16.04
CA LEU A 5 9.30 -2.93 15.42
C LEU A 5 8.77 -1.74 16.25
N SER A 6 9.57 -0.67 16.29
CA SER A 6 9.29 0.56 17.02
C SER A 6 8.10 1.33 16.45
N LEU A 7 7.98 2.62 16.80
CA LEU A 7 7.00 3.52 16.20
C LEU A 7 7.15 3.54 14.67
N VAL A 8 6.05 3.29 13.96
CA VAL A 8 5.98 3.36 12.50
C VAL A 8 5.03 4.48 12.11
N THR A 9 5.41 5.27 11.11
CA THR A 9 4.61 6.40 10.61
C THR A 9 4.24 6.14 9.15
N PRO A 10 2.95 6.23 8.80
CA PRO A 10 2.53 6.09 7.42
C PRO A 10 3.04 7.24 6.55
N GLN A 11 3.34 6.90 5.30
CA GLN A 11 3.75 7.83 4.27
C GLN A 11 2.67 7.90 3.20
N GLN A 12 2.63 9.00 2.46
CA GLN A 12 1.77 9.15 1.30
C GLN A 12 2.58 9.51 0.07
N LEU A 13 2.27 8.89 -1.06
CA LEU A 13 2.82 9.25 -2.35
C LEU A 13 1.71 9.64 -3.31
N VAL A 14 1.84 10.80 -3.94
CA VAL A 14 0.88 11.35 -4.91
C VAL A 14 1.31 11.02 -6.34
N PHE A 15 0.33 10.67 -7.16
CA PHE A 15 0.47 10.36 -8.58
C PHE A 15 -0.44 11.29 -9.38
N SER A 16 0.17 12.16 -10.18
CA SER A 16 -0.56 13.01 -11.13
C SER A 16 -0.87 12.26 -12.42
N GLU A 17 -0.10 11.21 -12.75
CA GLU A 17 -0.35 10.39 -13.92
C GLU A 17 -1.64 9.58 -13.74
N PRO A 18 -2.62 9.70 -14.65
CA PRO A 18 -3.87 8.97 -14.52
C PRO A 18 -3.66 7.45 -14.49
N LEU A 19 -4.40 6.77 -13.61
CA LEU A 19 -4.51 5.32 -13.57
C LEU A 19 -5.75 4.92 -14.36
N ALA A 20 -5.54 4.25 -15.50
CA ALA A 20 -6.61 3.65 -16.26
C ALA A 20 -7.15 2.44 -15.48
N LEU A 21 -8.46 2.43 -15.24
CA LEU A 21 -9.11 1.37 -14.47
C LEU A 21 -9.79 0.35 -15.39
N ARG A 22 -9.92 -0.89 -14.93
CA ARG A 22 -10.64 -1.95 -15.66
C ARG A 22 -12.11 -1.63 -15.90
N SER A 23 -12.70 -0.77 -15.09
CA SER A 23 -14.05 -0.23 -15.29
C SER A 23 -14.19 0.71 -16.51
N GLY A 24 -13.09 1.08 -17.16
CA GLY A 24 -13.04 2.08 -18.23
C GLY A 24 -12.95 3.52 -17.73
N ALA A 25 -13.03 3.72 -16.41
CA ALA A 25 -12.77 5.01 -15.78
C ALA A 25 -11.26 5.31 -15.71
N SER A 26 -10.93 6.55 -15.36
CA SER A 26 -9.56 6.99 -15.12
C SER A 26 -9.49 7.73 -13.81
N LEU A 27 -8.55 7.37 -12.94
CA LEU A 27 -8.31 8.04 -11.67
C LEU A 27 -7.03 8.85 -11.74
N ALA A 28 -7.14 10.17 -11.78
CA ALA A 28 -6.02 11.11 -11.74
C ALA A 28 -5.85 11.72 -10.35
N ASP A 29 -4.67 12.30 -10.09
CA ASP A 29 -4.33 13.00 -8.85
C ASP A 29 -4.62 12.19 -7.57
N TYR A 30 -4.38 10.88 -7.64
CA TYR A 30 -4.59 9.99 -6.51
C TYR A 30 -3.33 9.88 -5.66
N HIS A 31 -3.50 9.40 -4.43
CA HIS A 31 -2.43 9.12 -3.51
C HIS A 31 -2.58 7.73 -2.91
N LEU A 32 -1.43 7.11 -2.61
CA LEU A 32 -1.36 5.84 -1.90
C LEU A 32 -0.72 6.07 -0.53
N ALA A 33 -1.38 5.57 0.51
CA ALA A 33 -0.78 5.43 1.83
C ALA A 33 0.01 4.13 1.91
N TYR A 34 1.23 4.21 2.43
CA TYR A 34 2.13 3.07 2.54
C TYR A 34 3.08 3.21 3.74
N GLU A 35 3.65 2.08 4.15
CA GLU A 35 4.69 1.96 5.16
C GLU A 35 5.84 1.10 4.64
N THR A 36 7.01 1.31 5.20
CA THR A 36 8.21 0.54 4.85
C THR A 36 8.94 0.09 6.10
N TYR A 37 9.48 -1.12 6.07
CA TYR A 37 10.18 -1.74 7.20
C TYR A 37 11.52 -2.33 6.73
N GLY A 38 12.57 -2.22 7.54
CA GLY A 38 13.91 -2.61 7.14
C GLY A 38 14.57 -1.57 6.21
N SER A 39 15.60 -1.99 5.48
CA SER A 39 16.38 -1.11 4.59
C SER A 39 16.53 -1.70 3.20
N LEU A 40 16.26 -0.89 2.18
CA LEU A 40 16.50 -1.26 0.78
C LEU A 40 18.02 -1.28 0.54
N ASN A 41 18.54 -2.40 0.03
CA ASN A 41 19.96 -2.53 -0.25
C ASN A 41 20.38 -1.76 -1.51
N ALA A 42 21.69 -1.64 -1.73
CA ALA A 42 22.25 -0.88 -2.85
C ALA A 42 21.83 -1.45 -4.22
N GLU A 43 21.72 -2.78 -4.32
CA GLU A 43 21.28 -3.50 -5.51
C GLU A 43 19.77 -3.45 -5.73
N ARG A 44 19.01 -2.98 -4.73
CA ARG A 44 17.54 -2.85 -4.72
C ARG A 44 16.82 -4.17 -5.04
N ASN A 45 17.40 -5.29 -4.62
CA ASN A 45 16.91 -6.64 -4.92
C ASN A 45 16.30 -7.37 -3.70
N ASN A 46 16.20 -6.69 -2.55
CA ASN A 46 15.66 -7.23 -1.30
C ASN A 46 14.25 -6.71 -0.95
N ALA A 47 13.53 -6.13 -1.91
CA ALA A 47 12.21 -5.57 -1.67
C ALA A 47 11.11 -6.65 -1.68
N VAL A 48 10.24 -6.64 -0.67
CA VAL A 48 9.07 -7.54 -0.57
C VAL A 48 7.80 -6.71 -0.44
N LEU A 49 6.84 -6.92 -1.34
CA LEU A 49 5.54 -6.27 -1.27
C LEU A 49 4.56 -7.13 -0.47
N VAL A 50 3.87 -6.52 0.50
CA VAL A 50 2.83 -7.14 1.30
C VAL A 50 1.47 -6.60 0.89
N CYS A 51 0.64 -7.45 0.30
CA CYS A 51 -0.73 -7.12 -0.10
C CYS A 51 -1.71 -7.48 1.02
N HIS A 52 -2.48 -6.49 1.48
CA HIS A 52 -3.38 -6.67 2.63
C HIS A 52 -4.71 -7.35 2.26
N ALA A 53 -5.35 -7.99 3.23
CA ALA A 53 -6.70 -8.55 3.11
C ALA A 53 -7.79 -7.46 3.24
N LEU A 54 -9.07 -7.82 3.03
CA LEU A 54 -10.20 -6.88 2.89
C LEU A 54 -10.32 -5.81 3.99
N ASN A 55 -10.09 -6.17 5.26
CA ASN A 55 -10.27 -5.28 6.42
C ASN A 55 -8.96 -4.76 7.01
N ALA A 56 -7.83 -5.00 6.35
CA ALA A 56 -6.51 -4.56 6.76
C ALA A 56 -6.09 -3.30 6.00
N SER A 57 -4.85 -2.84 6.23
CA SER A 57 -4.30 -1.62 5.64
C SER A 57 -2.81 -1.75 5.36
N HIS A 58 -2.15 -0.63 5.01
CA HIS A 58 -0.70 -0.53 4.89
C HIS A 58 0.05 -0.82 6.20
N HIS A 59 -0.61 -0.81 7.37
CA HIS A 59 0.01 -1.03 8.67
C HIS A 59 0.27 -2.51 8.97
N VAL A 60 1.30 -3.07 8.34
CA VAL A 60 1.65 -4.49 8.41
C VAL A 60 2.25 -4.88 9.77
N ALA A 61 3.13 -4.05 10.32
CA ALA A 61 3.92 -4.37 11.51
C ALA A 61 4.28 -3.14 12.35
N GLY A 62 4.83 -3.37 13.55
CA GLY A 62 5.20 -2.29 14.47
C GLY A 62 3.99 -1.71 15.19
N VAL A 63 4.15 -0.49 15.71
CA VAL A 63 3.14 0.19 16.52
C VAL A 63 2.99 1.64 16.04
N HIS A 64 1.75 2.10 15.88
CA HIS A 64 1.43 3.51 15.64
C HIS A 64 1.42 4.33 16.93
N ALA A 65 1.41 5.66 16.81
CA ALA A 65 1.47 6.56 17.98
C ALA A 65 0.29 6.40 18.95
N ASP A 66 -0.85 5.92 18.45
CA ASP A 66 -2.06 5.62 19.22
C ASP A 66 -2.05 4.23 19.89
N GLY A 67 -0.97 3.45 19.69
CA GLY A 67 -0.82 2.11 20.24
C GLY A 67 -1.39 0.99 19.37
N ALA A 68 -1.97 1.29 18.21
CA ALA A 68 -2.40 0.26 17.26
C ALA A 68 -1.18 -0.56 16.79
N ARG A 69 -1.33 -1.89 16.76
CA ARG A 69 -0.29 -2.82 16.32
C ARG A 69 -0.61 -3.34 14.92
N GLY A 70 0.43 -3.51 14.10
CA GLY A 70 0.29 -4.03 12.75
C GLY A 70 -0.33 -5.42 12.70
N TRP A 71 -1.15 -5.67 11.68
CA TRP A 71 -1.98 -6.88 11.58
C TRP A 71 -1.18 -8.18 11.34
N TRP A 72 0.10 -8.06 10.95
CA TRP A 72 1.06 -9.15 10.79
C TRP A 72 2.34 -8.91 11.57
N ASP A 73 2.27 -8.17 12.69
CA ASP A 73 3.44 -7.90 13.50
C ASP A 73 4.13 -9.18 14.00
N ASN A 74 3.42 -10.27 14.27
CA ASN A 74 4.05 -11.54 14.64
C ASN A 74 4.85 -12.21 13.49
N LEU A 75 4.64 -11.81 12.24
CA LEU A 75 5.29 -12.37 11.06
C LEU A 75 6.39 -11.46 10.47
N VAL A 76 6.28 -10.14 10.66
CA VAL A 76 7.15 -9.15 10.03
C VAL A 76 7.95 -8.38 11.07
N GLY A 77 9.28 -8.38 10.92
CA GLY A 77 10.21 -7.70 11.83
C GLY A 77 11.56 -8.42 11.98
N PRO A 78 12.47 -7.90 12.83
CA PRO A 78 13.83 -8.44 12.98
C PRO A 78 13.81 -9.92 13.41
N GLY A 79 14.41 -10.79 12.61
CA GLY A 79 14.49 -12.24 12.85
C GLY A 79 13.16 -12.99 12.79
N LYS A 80 12.07 -12.35 12.32
CA LYS A 80 10.74 -12.99 12.12
C LYS A 80 10.67 -13.67 10.74
N PRO A 81 9.61 -14.45 10.43
CA PRO A 81 9.49 -15.14 9.13
C PRO A 81 9.70 -14.24 7.90
N LEU A 82 9.15 -13.02 7.92
CA LEU A 82 9.53 -11.97 6.99
C LEU A 82 10.48 -11.00 7.71
N ASP A 83 11.76 -11.31 7.57
CA ASP A 83 12.85 -10.70 8.34
C ASP A 83 13.25 -9.32 7.80
N THR A 84 12.99 -8.27 8.57
CA THR A 84 13.32 -6.89 8.18
C THR A 84 14.81 -6.54 8.35
N ASP A 85 15.61 -7.40 8.98
CA ASP A 85 17.07 -7.26 8.95
C ASP A 85 17.65 -7.66 7.58
N ARG A 86 16.86 -8.35 6.75
CA ARG A 86 17.26 -8.87 5.44
C ARG A 86 16.49 -8.23 4.30
N PHE A 87 15.20 -8.02 4.48
CA PHE A 87 14.29 -7.54 3.44
C PHE A 87 13.81 -6.12 3.72
N PHE A 88 13.62 -5.36 2.64
CA PHE A 88 12.88 -4.11 2.65
C PHE A 88 11.41 -4.40 2.37
N VAL A 89 10.59 -4.38 3.42
CA VAL A 89 9.18 -4.74 3.34
C VAL A 89 8.34 -3.50 3.06
N ILE A 90 7.40 -3.60 2.13
CA ILE A 90 6.50 -2.53 1.72
C ILE A 90 5.06 -2.95 2.01
N GLY A 91 4.38 -2.22 2.88
CA GLY A 91 2.93 -2.32 3.09
C GLY A 91 2.24 -1.16 2.38
N VAL A 92 1.26 -1.42 1.52
CA VAL A 92 0.56 -0.38 0.76
C VAL A 92 -0.94 -0.59 0.89
N ASN A 93 -1.67 0.51 1.04
CA ASN A 93 -3.12 0.48 1.19
C ASN A 93 -3.80 0.67 -0.16
N ASN A 94 -4.84 -0.12 -0.39
CA ASN A 94 -5.53 -0.16 -1.67
C ASN A 94 -6.37 1.10 -1.94
N LEU A 95 -6.50 1.46 -3.22
CA LEU A 95 -7.44 2.49 -3.66
C LEU A 95 -8.87 2.11 -3.28
N GLY A 96 -9.64 3.07 -2.79
CA GLY A 96 -11.00 2.83 -2.29
C GLY A 96 -11.07 2.46 -0.80
N SER A 97 -9.92 2.21 -0.15
CA SER A 97 -9.83 1.93 1.28
C SER A 97 -10.11 3.18 2.13
N CYS A 98 -10.60 2.99 3.36
CA CYS A 98 -10.77 4.06 4.34
C CYS A 98 -9.51 4.36 5.18
N PHE A 99 -8.40 3.66 4.92
CA PHE A 99 -7.15 3.81 5.67
C PHE A 99 -6.12 4.73 4.99
N GLY A 100 -6.57 5.79 4.31
CA GLY A 100 -5.70 6.90 3.87
C GLY A 100 -5.11 6.83 2.46
N SER A 101 -5.42 5.81 1.65
CA SER A 101 -5.25 5.91 0.19
C SER A 101 -6.51 6.53 -0.41
N THR A 102 -6.40 7.12 -1.60
CA THR A 102 -7.55 7.77 -2.26
C THR A 102 -8.75 6.82 -2.35
N GLY A 103 -9.87 7.26 -1.79
CA GLY A 103 -11.13 6.52 -1.72
C GLY A 103 -12.37 7.41 -1.72
N PRO A 104 -13.56 6.83 -1.48
CA PRO A 104 -14.84 7.55 -1.54
C PRO A 104 -14.96 8.76 -0.62
N ALA A 105 -14.23 8.79 0.50
CA ALA A 105 -14.26 9.90 1.44
C ALA A 105 -13.40 11.09 0.99
N ASP A 106 -12.49 10.89 0.04
CA ASP A 106 -11.57 11.94 -0.42
C ASP A 106 -12.24 12.94 -1.35
N LEU A 107 -11.70 14.16 -1.37
CA LEU A 107 -12.13 15.21 -2.27
C LEU A 107 -11.63 14.93 -3.69
N ARG A 108 -12.54 14.93 -4.65
CA ARG A 108 -12.21 14.89 -6.07
C ARG A 108 -11.84 16.29 -6.59
N PRO A 109 -10.94 16.39 -7.58
CA PRO A 109 -10.71 17.64 -8.31
C PRO A 109 -12.03 18.20 -8.85
N GLY A 110 -12.25 19.50 -8.68
CA GLY A 110 -13.41 20.15 -9.26
C GLY A 110 -13.11 20.50 -10.70
N ASP A 111 -13.85 19.95 -11.65
CA ASP A 111 -13.77 20.30 -13.08
C ASP A 111 -14.33 21.72 -13.32
N GLY A 112 -13.67 22.74 -12.75
CA GLY A 112 -14.14 24.13 -12.74
C GLY A 112 -15.19 24.45 -11.66
N GLY A 113 -15.56 23.47 -10.83
CA GLY A 113 -16.49 23.62 -9.69
C GLY A 113 -15.82 23.44 -8.32
N PRO A 114 -16.58 23.53 -7.21
CA PRO A 114 -16.05 23.25 -5.88
C PRO A 114 -15.62 21.78 -5.75
N ARG A 115 -14.53 21.53 -5.02
CA ARG A 115 -14.13 20.16 -4.66
C ARG A 115 -15.21 19.53 -3.81
N ARG A 116 -15.54 18.27 -4.08
CA ARG A 116 -16.52 17.48 -3.33
C ARG A 116 -15.98 16.09 -3.07
N ALA A 117 -16.46 15.41 -2.03
CA ALA A 117 -16.10 14.02 -1.82
C ALA A 117 -16.53 13.17 -3.03
N TRP A 118 -15.76 12.13 -3.36
CA TRP A 118 -16.13 11.18 -4.40
C TRP A 118 -17.48 10.51 -4.09
N GLY A 119 -17.67 10.04 -2.86
CA GLY A 119 -18.88 9.31 -2.46
C GLY A 119 -19.18 8.14 -3.38
N ALA A 120 -20.43 8.04 -3.82
CA ALA A 120 -20.87 7.01 -4.77
C ALA A 120 -20.29 7.20 -6.19
N ASP A 121 -19.71 8.36 -6.51
CA ASP A 121 -19.04 8.61 -7.79
C ASP A 121 -17.62 8.01 -7.84
N PHE A 122 -17.10 7.44 -6.73
CA PHE A 122 -15.80 6.79 -6.75
C PHE A 122 -15.83 5.59 -7.72
N PRO A 123 -14.88 5.48 -8.66
CA PRO A 123 -14.93 4.43 -9.66
C PRO A 123 -14.80 3.05 -9.03
N VAL A 124 -15.41 2.06 -9.67
CA VAL A 124 -15.19 0.65 -9.30
C VAL A 124 -13.73 0.30 -9.57
N VAL A 125 -13.06 -0.24 -8.54
CA VAL A 125 -11.66 -0.66 -8.56
C VAL A 125 -11.60 -2.17 -8.42
N THR A 126 -10.76 -2.81 -9.23
CA THR A 126 -10.53 -4.25 -9.28
C THR A 126 -9.20 -4.63 -8.63
N VAL A 127 -8.91 -5.94 -8.54
CA VAL A 127 -7.63 -6.42 -8.02
C VAL A 127 -6.48 -5.98 -8.92
N GLU A 128 -6.68 -6.02 -10.23
CA GLU A 128 -5.72 -5.63 -11.26
C GLU A 128 -5.40 -4.12 -11.16
N ASP A 129 -6.41 -3.29 -10.88
CA ASP A 129 -6.20 -1.86 -10.69
C ASP A 129 -5.36 -1.56 -9.44
N TRP A 130 -5.55 -2.34 -8.36
CA TRP A 130 -4.68 -2.23 -7.18
C TRP A 130 -3.25 -2.65 -7.51
N VAL A 131 -3.06 -3.75 -8.23
CA VAL A 131 -1.74 -4.24 -8.64
C VAL A 131 -1.03 -3.21 -9.54
N ASP A 132 -1.74 -2.59 -10.48
CA ASP A 132 -1.21 -1.52 -11.32
C ASP A 132 -0.78 -0.29 -10.48
N ALA A 133 -1.56 0.09 -9.46
CA ALA A 133 -1.21 1.17 -8.53
C ALA A 133 0.00 0.81 -7.65
N GLN A 134 0.07 -0.43 -7.17
CA GLN A 134 1.18 -0.95 -6.36
C GLN A 134 2.48 -0.99 -7.17
N ALA A 135 2.43 -1.43 -8.43
CA ALA A 135 3.57 -1.44 -9.34
C ALA A 135 4.13 -0.02 -9.55
N ARG A 136 3.26 0.98 -9.71
CA ARG A 136 3.69 2.39 -9.80
C ARG A 136 4.37 2.87 -8.53
N LEU A 137 3.88 2.51 -7.34
CA LEU A 137 4.55 2.83 -6.08
C LEU A 137 5.94 2.19 -6.01
N VAL A 138 6.04 0.90 -6.29
CA VAL A 138 7.30 0.15 -6.28
C VAL A 138 8.32 0.80 -7.23
N GLN A 139 7.88 1.17 -8.44
CA GLN A 139 8.72 1.89 -9.41
C GLN A 139 9.15 3.28 -8.90
N ARG A 140 8.27 4.04 -8.24
CA ARG A 140 8.62 5.36 -7.67
C ARG A 140 9.57 5.27 -6.47
N LEU A 141 9.55 4.16 -5.74
CA LEU A 141 10.58 3.82 -4.75
C LEU A 141 11.90 3.39 -5.42
N GLY A 142 11.93 3.28 -6.74
CA GLY A 142 13.07 2.94 -7.59
C GLY A 142 13.38 1.45 -7.60
N ILE A 143 12.39 0.59 -7.36
CA ILE A 143 12.54 -0.86 -7.38
C ILE A 143 12.00 -1.35 -8.72
N THR A 144 12.82 -2.09 -9.47
CA THR A 144 12.45 -2.64 -10.78
C THR A 144 12.02 -4.09 -10.70
N GLN A 145 12.43 -4.81 -9.66
CA GLN A 145 12.06 -6.19 -9.41
C GLN A 145 11.91 -6.44 -7.91
N LEU A 146 10.80 -7.07 -7.52
CA LEU A 146 10.56 -7.51 -6.14
C LEU A 146 11.22 -8.88 -5.90
N ALA A 147 11.79 -9.07 -4.72
CA ALA A 147 12.25 -10.37 -4.26
C ALA A 147 11.08 -11.33 -4.05
N ALA A 148 9.94 -10.81 -3.58
CA ALA A 148 8.70 -11.54 -3.41
C ALA A 148 7.49 -10.60 -3.33
N VAL A 149 6.32 -11.16 -3.59
CA VAL A 149 5.01 -10.58 -3.25
C VAL A 149 4.30 -11.57 -2.34
N VAL A 150 3.75 -11.10 -1.23
CA VAL A 150 3.06 -11.94 -0.24
C VAL A 150 1.74 -11.33 0.18
N GLY A 151 0.74 -12.19 0.37
CA GLY A 151 -0.59 -11.76 0.82
C GLY A 151 -1.49 -12.96 1.08
N GLY A 152 -2.45 -12.79 1.99
CA GLY A 152 -3.47 -13.80 2.30
C GLY A 152 -4.87 -13.33 1.88
N SER A 153 -5.76 -14.25 1.55
CA SER A 153 -7.14 -13.93 1.13
C SER A 153 -7.16 -12.98 -0.07
N LEU A 154 -7.82 -11.82 0.02
CA LEU A 154 -7.76 -10.77 -1.01
C LEU A 154 -6.33 -10.30 -1.30
N GLY A 155 -5.45 -10.31 -0.30
CA GLY A 155 -4.02 -10.06 -0.49
C GLY A 155 -3.35 -11.12 -1.37
N GLY A 156 -3.80 -12.37 -1.27
CA GLY A 156 -3.32 -13.46 -2.12
C GLY A 156 -3.80 -13.34 -3.57
N MET A 157 -5.01 -12.83 -3.78
CA MET A 157 -5.52 -12.50 -5.13
C MET A 157 -4.65 -11.43 -5.78
N GLN A 158 -4.29 -10.37 -5.04
CA GLN A 158 -3.37 -9.33 -5.52
C GLN A 158 -1.98 -9.89 -5.82
N ALA A 159 -1.44 -10.77 -4.97
CA ALA A 159 -0.11 -11.33 -5.15
C ALA A 159 0.04 -12.26 -6.38
N LEU A 160 -1.08 -12.78 -6.91
CA LEU A 160 -1.11 -13.70 -8.06
C LEU A 160 -1.53 -13.04 -9.37
N ALA A 161 -2.03 -11.81 -9.33
CA ALA A 161 -2.59 -11.10 -10.47
C ALA A 161 -1.52 -10.51 -11.40
#